data_AF-A0AAN8EUZ0-F1
#
_entry.id   AF-A0AAN8EUZ0-F1
#
_cell.length_a   1.000
_cell.length_b   1.000
_cell.length_c   1.000
_cell.angle_alpha   90.00
_cell.angle_beta   90.00
_cell.angle_gamma   90.00
#
_symmetry.space_group_name_H-M   'P 1'
#
loop_
_entity.id
_entity.type
_entity.pdbx_description
1 polymer ?
#
loop_
_entity_poly.entity_id
_entity_poly.type
_entity_poly.pdbx_seq_one_letter_code
_entity_poly.pdbx_strand_id
1 'polypeptide(L)'
;MHFVLLVLLPCISSLQFTNPCEKSSQTKDALDFTKFIDHLNYSVNYKVDPCEDFYQFSCGNWIANTNVTLMNWEAISTISKMSRLYEQEQRS
;
A
#
# COMPACT_ATOMS: atom_id res chain seq x y z
N MET A 1 2.46 35.13 -37.15
CA MET A 1 2.19 35.86 -35.89
C MET A 1 1.77 34.90 -34.77
N HIS A 2 2.55 33.87 -34.43
CA HIS A 2 2.32 33.00 -33.24
C HIS A 2 3.64 32.47 -32.66
N PHE A 3 4.78 33.07 -33.00
CA PHE A 3 6.11 32.66 -32.52
C PHE A 3 6.48 33.28 -31.15
N VAL A 4 5.59 34.08 -30.55
CA VAL A 4 5.88 34.90 -29.37
C VAL A 4 5.44 34.25 -28.05
N LEU A 5 4.67 33.14 -28.07
CA LEU A 5 4.11 32.55 -26.85
C LEU A 5 5.04 31.52 -26.16
N LEU A 6 6.16 31.13 -26.77
CA LEU A 6 7.02 30.04 -26.28
C LEU A 6 8.10 30.47 -25.27
N VAL A 7 8.15 31.75 -24.86
CA VAL A 7 9.31 32.29 -24.10
C VAL A 7 9.01 32.54 -22.61
N LEU A 8 7.79 32.27 -22.10
CA LEU A 8 7.41 32.69 -20.73
C LEU A 8 7.21 31.60 -19.67
N LEU A 9 7.55 30.32 -19.91
CA LEU A 9 7.42 29.30 -18.85
C LEU A 9 8.67 28.41 -18.69
N PRO A 10 9.81 28.95 -18.20
CA PRO A 10 10.99 28.14 -17.88
C PRO A 10 11.01 27.60 -16.43
N CYS A 11 9.87 27.51 -15.73
CA CYS A 11 9.86 27.14 -14.30
C CYS A 11 9.26 25.76 -13.94
N ILE A 12 8.90 24.91 -14.91
CA ILE A 12 8.28 23.59 -14.60
C ILE A 12 9.28 22.43 -14.75
N SER A 13 10.49 22.67 -15.26
CA SER A 13 11.40 21.61 -15.72
C SER A 13 12.22 20.91 -14.62
N SER A 14 12.06 21.23 -13.33
CA SER A 14 12.92 20.68 -12.26
C SER A 14 12.20 19.97 -11.11
N LEU A 15 10.92 19.61 -11.25
CA LEU A 15 10.31 18.69 -10.27
C LEU A 15 10.74 17.25 -10.60
N GLN A 16 11.98 16.90 -10.22
CA GLN A 16 12.44 15.52 -10.22
C GLN A 16 11.75 14.81 -9.06
N PHE A 17 10.58 14.22 -9.33
CA PHE A 17 9.97 13.27 -8.41
C PHE A 17 10.80 11.97 -8.47
N THR A 18 11.85 11.89 -7.64
CA THR A 18 12.50 10.60 -7.41
C THR A 18 11.45 9.72 -6.74
N ASN A 19 10.92 8.74 -7.46
CA ASN A 19 9.99 7.79 -6.87
C ASN A 19 10.79 6.96 -5.85
N PRO A 20 10.44 7.00 -4.54
CA PRO A 20 11.16 6.26 -3.51
C PRO A 20 11.06 4.72 -3.67
N CYS A 21 10.40 4.26 -4.73
CA CYS A 21 10.19 2.85 -5.05
C CYS A 21 11.11 2.32 -6.15
N GLU A 22 12.09 3.10 -6.66
CA GLU A 22 13.04 2.53 -7.63
C GLU A 22 14.07 1.61 -6.93
N LYS A 23 13.78 0.31 -7.04
CA LYS A 23 14.65 -0.88 -6.94
C LYS A 23 15.12 -1.35 -5.56
N SER A 24 14.50 -2.46 -5.12
CA SER A 24 15.26 -3.62 -4.60
C SER A 24 15.08 -4.80 -5.56
N SER A 25 16.02 -4.95 -6.50
CA SER A 25 16.19 -6.21 -7.22
C SER A 25 17.05 -7.10 -6.35
N GLN A 26 16.42 -7.99 -5.57
CA GLN A 26 17.10 -9.11 -4.94
C GLN A 26 16.43 -10.39 -5.42
N THR A 27 17.18 -11.17 -6.20
CA THR A 27 16.66 -12.29 -7.02
C THR A 27 16.36 -13.56 -6.20
N LYS A 28 16.15 -13.43 -4.89
CA LYS A 28 15.55 -14.46 -4.03
C LYS A 28 14.05 -14.21 -3.81
N ASP A 29 13.54 -13.07 -4.29
CA ASP A 29 12.29 -12.47 -3.84
C ASP A 29 11.13 -12.61 -4.84
N ALA A 30 11.34 -13.21 -6.02
CA ALA A 30 10.27 -13.36 -7.01
C ALA A 30 9.14 -14.29 -6.51
N LEU A 31 9.48 -15.35 -5.77
CA LEU A 31 8.50 -16.27 -5.19
C LEU A 31 7.74 -15.63 -4.03
N ASP A 32 8.43 -14.92 -3.14
CA ASP A 32 7.81 -14.26 -1.99
C ASP A 32 6.96 -13.06 -2.42
N PHE A 33 7.42 -12.31 -3.43
CA PHE A 33 6.62 -11.27 -4.06
C PHE A 33 5.38 -11.84 -4.75
N THR A 34 5.48 -12.98 -5.45
CA THR A 34 4.32 -13.62 -6.08
C THR A 34 3.28 -14.02 -5.02
N LYS A 35 3.71 -14.65 -3.92
CA LYS A 35 2.80 -14.99 -2.81
C LYS A 35 2.14 -13.76 -2.20
N PHE A 36 2.89 -12.67 -2.06
CA PHE A 36 2.35 -11.41 -1.58
C PHE A 36 1.30 -10.85 -2.55
N ILE A 37 1.58 -10.85 -3.86
CA ILE A 37 0.64 -10.40 -4.89
C ILE A 37 -0.62 -11.27 -4.91
N ASP A 38 -0.49 -12.59 -4.77
CA ASP A 38 -1.64 -13.49 -4.69
C ASP A 38 -2.53 -13.17 -3.49
N HIS A 39 -1.92 -12.90 -2.33
CA HIS A 39 -2.66 -12.51 -1.13
C HIS A 39 -3.33 -11.14 -1.26
N LEU A 40 -2.66 -10.18 -1.91
CA LEU A 40 -3.22 -8.87 -2.20
C LEU A 40 -4.44 -9.00 -3.13
N ASN A 41 -4.30 -9.73 -4.24
CA ASN A 41 -5.38 -9.95 -5.21
C ASN A 41 -6.58 -10.69 -4.60
N TYR A 42 -6.33 -11.61 -3.66
CA TYR A 42 -7.40 -12.27 -2.92
C TYR A 42 -8.21 -11.31 -2.04
N SER A 43 -7.57 -10.25 -1.54
CA SER A 43 -8.16 -9.35 -0.54
C SER A 43 -8.91 -8.17 -1.16
N VAL A 44 -8.38 -7.61 -2.26
CA VAL A 44 -8.90 -6.41 -2.92
C VAL A 44 -10.19 -6.69 -3.67
N ASN A 45 -11.22 -5.86 -3.44
CA ASN A 45 -12.48 -5.84 -4.15
C ASN A 45 -12.51 -4.68 -5.18
N TYR A 46 -12.07 -4.98 -6.40
CA TYR A 46 -12.03 -4.02 -7.53
C TYR A 46 -13.39 -3.48 -7.99
N LYS A 47 -14.51 -3.94 -7.41
CA LYS A 47 -15.85 -3.41 -7.71
C LYS A 47 -16.21 -2.18 -6.88
N VAL A 48 -15.40 -1.83 -5.89
CA VAL A 48 -15.62 -0.72 -4.97
C VAL A 48 -14.68 0.41 -5.37
N ASP A 49 -15.17 1.65 -5.36
CA ASP A 49 -14.32 2.81 -5.62
C ASP A 49 -13.42 3.08 -4.40
N PRO A 50 -12.08 3.07 -4.55
CA PRO A 50 -11.16 3.34 -3.44
C PRO A 50 -11.26 4.77 -2.88
N CYS A 51 -11.77 5.73 -3.65
CA CYS A 51 -11.97 7.09 -3.18
C CYS A 51 -13.21 7.24 -2.28
N GLU A 52 -14.20 6.37 -2.46
CA GLU A 52 -15.46 6.39 -1.69
C GLU A 52 -15.40 5.47 -0.46
N ASP A 53 -14.83 4.26 -0.61
CA ASP A 53 -14.65 3.32 0.51
C ASP A 53 -13.37 2.48 0.34
N PHE A 54 -12.25 3.06 0.77
CA PHE A 54 -10.95 2.41 0.70
C PHE A 54 -10.88 1.10 1.53
N TYR A 55 -11.62 1.02 2.63
CA TYR A 55 -11.62 -0.18 3.48
C TYR A 55 -12.28 -1.35 2.76
N GLN A 56 -13.46 -1.12 2.17
CA GLN A 56 -14.18 -2.13 1.42
C GLN A 56 -13.47 -2.46 0.09
N PHE A 57 -12.83 -1.48 -0.56
CA PHE A 57 -11.96 -1.74 -1.70
C PHE A 57 -10.77 -2.65 -1.33
N SER A 58 -10.09 -2.38 -0.22
CA SER A 58 -8.85 -3.10 0.13
C SER A 58 -9.11 -4.49 0.72
N CYS A 59 -10.16 -4.64 1.52
CA CYS A 59 -10.41 -5.83 2.35
C CYS A 59 -11.69 -6.59 1.99
N GLY A 60 -12.55 -6.02 1.15
CA GLY A 60 -13.92 -6.52 0.96
C GLY A 60 -13.99 -7.97 0.48
N ASN A 61 -13.06 -8.41 -0.36
CA ASN A 61 -13.03 -9.80 -0.82
C ASN A 61 -12.46 -10.74 0.26
N TRP A 62 -11.48 -10.28 1.05
CA TRP A 62 -10.97 -11.07 2.17
C TRP A 62 -12.09 -11.33 3.20
N ILE A 63 -12.84 -10.30 3.60
CA ILE A 63 -13.95 -10.44 4.57
C ILE A 63 -15.03 -11.39 4.03
N ALA A 64 -15.36 -11.30 2.74
CA ALA A 64 -16.39 -12.14 2.12
C ALA A 64 -15.99 -13.62 2.05
N ASN A 65 -14.70 -13.90 1.90
CA ASN A 65 -14.17 -15.25 1.70
C ASN A 65 -13.53 -15.86 2.96
N THR A 66 -13.39 -15.08 4.04
CA THR A 66 -12.88 -15.56 5.32
C THR A 66 -13.97 -15.66 6.37
N ASN A 67 -13.94 -16.73 7.14
CA ASN A 67 -14.81 -16.87 8.29
C ASN A 67 -14.21 -16.07 9.46
N VAL A 68 -14.49 -14.76 9.49
CA VAL A 68 -14.00 -13.83 10.53
C VAL A 68 -14.38 -14.28 11.95
N THR A 69 -15.41 -15.12 12.07
CA THR A 69 -15.85 -15.74 13.34
C THR A 69 -14.77 -16.61 14.02
N LEU A 70 -13.64 -16.90 13.35
CA LEU A 70 -12.50 -17.62 13.92
C LEU A 70 -11.35 -16.72 14.38
N MET A 71 -11.46 -15.39 14.29
CA MET A 71 -10.51 -14.50 14.96
C MET A 71 -10.80 -14.52 16.46
N ASN A 72 -10.11 -15.41 17.19
CA ASN A 72 -10.04 -15.33 18.64
C ASN A 72 -9.47 -13.95 19.01
N TRP A 73 -10.24 -13.14 19.74
CA TRP A 73 -9.84 -11.81 20.21
C TRP A 73 -8.56 -11.84 21.06
N GLU A 74 -8.19 -13.00 21.60
CA GLU A 74 -6.90 -13.19 22.26
C GLU A 74 -5.71 -12.96 21.32
N ALA A 75 -5.82 -13.23 20.02
CA ALA A 75 -4.77 -12.93 19.04
C ALA A 75 -4.58 -11.41 18.84
N ILE A 76 -5.63 -10.61 19.02
CA ILE A 76 -5.58 -9.13 18.98
C ILE A 76 -4.76 -8.58 20.16
N SER A 77 -4.72 -9.29 21.29
CA SER A 77 -3.83 -8.92 22.42
C SER A 77 -2.34 -9.01 22.06
N THR A 78 -1.97 -9.92 21.15
CA THR A 78 -0.58 -10.06 20.67
C THR A 78 -0.21 -8.92 19.73
N ILE A 79 -1.12 -8.51 18.85
CA ILE A 79 -0.94 -7.30 18.03
C ILE A 79 -0.79 -6.07 18.92
N SER A 80 -1.62 -5.95 19.96
CA SER A 80 -1.55 -4.86 20.94
C SER A 80 -0.21 -4.83 21.67
N LYS A 81 0.35 -6.02 21.99
CA LYS A 81 1.69 -6.15 22.56
C LYS A 81 2.78 -5.73 21.56
N MET A 82 2.66 -6.13 20.29
CA MET A 82 3.59 -5.75 19.24
C MET A 82 3.60 -4.24 18.99
N SER A 83 2.43 -3.60 18.91
CA SER A 83 2.32 -2.15 18.78
C SER A 83 3.04 -1.41 19.91
N ARG A 84 2.89 -1.89 21.15
CA ARG A 84 3.61 -1.33 22.31
C ARG A 84 5.12 -1.52 22.23
N LEU A 85 5.60 -2.66 21.73
CA LEU A 85 7.04 -2.90 21.54
C LEU A 85 7.61 -2.01 20.45
N TYR A 86 6.89 -1.84 19.34
CA TYR A 86 7.30 -0.93 18.28
C TYR A 86 7.34 0.53 18.75
N GLU A 87 6.34 0.97 19.51
CA GLU A 87 6.35 2.31 20.14
C GLU A 87 7.51 2.51 21.13
N GLN A 88 7.93 1.44 21.81
CA GLN A 88 9.10 1.46 22.70
C GLN A 88 10.41 1.56 21.91
N GLU A 89 10.53 0.79 20.82
CA GLU A 89 11.72 0.78 19.95
C GLU A 89 11.88 2.08 19.16
N GLN A 90 10.79 2.72 18.75
CA GLN A 90 10.84 4.03 18.08
C GLN A 90 11.15 5.20 19.04
N ARG A 91 11.12 4.98 20.36
CA ARG A 91 11.44 6.00 21.39
C ARG A 91 12.88 5.87 21.93
N SER A 92 13.60 4.79 21.61
CA SER A 92 15.02 4.58 21.94
C SER A 92 15.94 5.09 20.85
#